data_AF-A0A151X155-F1
#
_entry.id   AF-A0A151X155-F1
#
_cell.length_a   1.000
_cell.length_b   1.000
_cell.length_c   1.000
_cell.angle_alpha   90.00
_cell.angle_beta   90.00
_cell.angle_gamma   90.00
#
_symmetry.space_group_name_H-M   'P 1'
#
loop_
_entity.id
_entity.type
_entity.pdbx_description
1 polymer ?
#
loop_
_entity_poly.entity_id
_entity_poly.type
_entity_poly.pdbx_seq_one_letter_code
_entity_poly.pdbx_strand_id
1 'polypeptide(L)'
;MEKKEEEEYRIQGLSWEKKQGGDRRWDRCKTITASDDYLKARQSLKLQIKDLIKFVENESQLITNDVKSRLDSNRAARTTQLENFFKKTTGKLDELMKLDVSYGNWMRQKTLLLNDEIKRSFDAVERVIGPNEKRIASMLKKLRSDVSICIESAERNLAVCRKHYLPFDLTKCTKEQLDEATKMLDRMKEEARRKFEEIAKFRETVLRAHEMTTQETIEINHKKTMDLLKYLKKCIKLKKCVKLKNSNK
;
A
#
# COMPACT_ATOMS: atom_id res chain seq x y z
N MET A 1 -32.59 16.54 14.83
CA MET A 1 -33.83 15.82 15.21
C MET A 1 -33.61 14.96 16.46
N GLU A 2 -32.61 15.29 17.29
CA GLU A 2 -32.17 14.46 18.43
C GLU A 2 -32.41 15.13 19.79
N LYS A 3 -33.04 16.32 19.82
CA LYS A 3 -33.33 17.06 21.06
C LYS A 3 -34.77 16.92 21.57
N LYS A 4 -35.67 16.26 20.82
CA LYS A 4 -37.07 16.08 21.22
C LYS A 4 -37.32 14.77 21.97
N GLU A 5 -36.48 13.75 21.80
CA GLU A 5 -36.63 12.47 22.51
C GLU A 5 -36.15 12.56 23.97
N GLU A 6 -35.20 13.44 24.32
CA GLU A 6 -34.74 13.60 25.70
C GLU A 6 -35.75 14.28 26.64
N GLU A 7 -36.70 15.07 26.10
CA GLU A 7 -37.66 15.83 26.90
C GLU A 7 -38.90 14.98 27.28
N GLU A 8 -39.26 13.99 26.46
CA GLU A 8 -40.39 13.08 26.72
C GLU A 8 -40.08 12.07 27.84
N TYR A 9 -38.80 11.71 28.03
CA TYR A 9 -38.37 10.85 29.15
C TYR A 9 -38.34 11.57 30.50
N ARG A 10 -38.31 12.90 30.53
CA ARG A 10 -38.26 13.68 31.79
C ARG A 10 -39.64 13.83 32.43
N ILE A 11 -40.70 13.82 31.63
CA ILE A 11 -42.07 14.06 32.08
C ILE A 11 -42.75 12.78 32.61
N GLN A 12 -42.33 11.60 32.16
CA GLN A 12 -42.82 10.32 32.70
C GLN A 12 -42.14 9.90 34.02
N GLY A 13 -41.06 10.57 34.43
CA GLY A 13 -40.29 10.24 35.63
C GLY A 13 -40.74 10.90 36.94
N LEU A 14 -41.73 11.82 36.91
CA LEU A 14 -42.09 12.64 38.09
C LEU A 14 -43.49 12.38 38.66
N SER A 15 -44.15 11.28 38.29
CA SER A 15 -45.53 10.97 38.74
C SER A 15 -45.66 9.71 39.59
N TRP A 16 -44.66 9.35 40.40
CA TRP A 16 -44.78 8.19 41.32
C TRP A 16 -44.31 8.42 42.76
N GLU A 17 -43.86 9.61 43.14
CA GLU A 17 -43.52 9.88 44.54
C GLU A 17 -44.67 10.52 45.29
N LYS A 18 -45.62 9.67 45.73
CA LYS A 18 -46.39 9.89 46.96
C LYS A 18 -47.17 8.63 47.34
N LYS A 19 -46.53 7.75 48.12
CA LYS A 19 -47.07 7.26 49.40
C LYS A 19 -46.17 6.16 50.01
N GLN A 20 -45.84 6.45 51.27
CA GLN A 20 -45.68 5.52 52.40
C GLN A 20 -44.36 4.76 52.53
N GLY A 21 -43.76 4.97 53.71
CA GLY A 21 -42.53 4.36 54.17
C GLY A 21 -42.63 2.85 54.38
N GLY A 22 -41.45 2.25 54.46
CA GLY A 22 -41.28 0.83 54.70
C GLY A 22 -39.93 0.39 54.18
N ASP A 23 -38.96 0.37 55.10
CA ASP A 23 -37.63 -0.17 54.92
C ASP A 23 -37.66 -1.53 54.19
N ARG A 24 -37.32 -1.52 52.90
CA ARG A 24 -36.94 -2.71 52.12
C ARG A 24 -35.89 -2.28 51.11
N ARG A 25 -34.64 -2.56 51.45
CA ARG A 25 -33.50 -2.64 50.53
C ARG A 25 -33.89 -3.57 49.37
N TRP A 26 -34.44 -3.02 48.28
CA TRP A 26 -34.62 -3.74 47.02
C TRP A 26 -33.23 -3.93 46.42
N ASP A 27 -32.66 -5.11 46.68
CA ASP A 27 -31.59 -5.63 45.86
C ASP A 27 -32.04 -5.52 44.40
N ARG A 28 -31.29 -4.74 43.62
CA ARG A 28 -31.58 -4.45 42.21
C ARG A 28 -31.63 -5.77 41.44
N CYS A 29 -32.83 -6.29 41.24
CA CYS A 29 -33.10 -7.41 40.37
C CYS A 29 -32.74 -6.96 38.95
N LYS A 30 -31.51 -7.22 38.50
CA LYS A 30 -31.10 -7.02 37.10
C LYS A 30 -31.71 -8.16 36.28
N THR A 31 -33.01 -8.07 36.02
CA THR A 31 -33.67 -8.99 35.10
C THR A 31 -33.11 -8.71 33.70
N ILE A 32 -32.30 -9.63 33.17
CA ILE A 32 -31.81 -9.55 31.80
C ILE A 32 -33.04 -9.68 30.88
N THR A 33 -33.25 -8.67 30.05
CA THR A 33 -34.38 -8.62 29.11
C THR A 33 -33.94 -9.09 27.71
N ALA A 34 -34.88 -9.51 26.87
CA ALA A 34 -34.61 -9.81 25.46
C ALA A 34 -33.98 -8.61 24.70
N SER A 35 -34.27 -7.39 25.14
CA SER A 35 -33.63 -6.17 24.64
C SER A 35 -32.15 -6.07 25.04
N ASP A 36 -31.79 -6.47 26.26
CA ASP A 36 -30.39 -6.50 26.71
C ASP A 36 -29.56 -7.50 25.90
N ASP A 37 -30.13 -8.66 25.57
CA ASP A 37 -29.47 -9.67 24.74
C ASP A 37 -29.26 -9.19 23.30
N TYR A 38 -30.25 -8.47 22.74
CA TYR A 38 -30.10 -7.81 21.45
C TYR A 38 -28.98 -6.76 21.46
N LEU A 39 -28.90 -5.91 22.50
CA LEU A 39 -27.86 -4.91 22.62
C LEU A 39 -26.47 -5.53 22.78
N LYS A 40 -26.34 -6.59 23.58
CA LYS A 40 -25.09 -7.36 23.71
C LYS A 40 -24.67 -8.01 22.39
N ALA A 41 -25.61 -8.61 21.66
CA ALA A 41 -25.35 -9.19 20.34
C ALA A 41 -24.81 -8.15 19.36
N ARG A 42 -25.44 -6.97 19.32
CA ARG A 42 -24.98 -5.84 18.48
C ARG A 42 -23.61 -5.33 18.89
N GLN A 43 -23.32 -5.24 20.19
CA GLN A 43 -21.98 -4.84 20.67
C GLN A 43 -20.91 -5.87 20.32
N SER A 44 -21.21 -7.15 20.48
CA SER A 44 -20.33 -8.26 20.09
C SER A 44 -19.98 -8.19 18.60
N LEU A 45 -21.00 -8.08 17.75
CA LEU A 45 -20.81 -7.95 16.30
C LEU A 45 -19.94 -6.72 15.96
N LYS A 46 -20.21 -5.58 16.60
CA LYS A 46 -19.44 -4.34 16.39
C LYS A 46 -17.96 -4.51 16.72
N LEU A 47 -17.61 -5.29 17.74
CA LEU A 47 -16.21 -5.58 18.08
C LEU A 47 -15.56 -6.45 17.00
N GLN A 48 -16.22 -7.52 16.56
CA GLN A 48 -15.71 -8.38 15.49
C GLN A 48 -15.51 -7.62 14.17
N ILE A 49 -16.46 -6.75 13.81
CA ILE A 49 -16.34 -5.87 12.63
C ILE A 49 -15.10 -4.97 12.74
N LYS A 50 -14.89 -4.34 13.91
CA LYS A 50 -13.71 -3.49 14.13
C LYS A 50 -12.41 -4.27 13.96
N ASP A 51 -12.35 -5.48 14.48
CA ASP A 51 -11.15 -6.33 14.35
C ASP A 51 -10.89 -6.71 12.89
N LEU A 52 -11.93 -7.04 12.13
CA LEU A 52 -11.81 -7.35 10.70
C LEU A 52 -11.35 -6.13 9.89
N ILE A 53 -11.96 -4.96 10.11
CA ILE A 53 -11.55 -3.70 9.46
C ILE A 53 -10.09 -3.42 9.74
N LYS A 54 -9.69 -3.45 11.02
CA LYS A 54 -8.31 -3.17 11.43
C LYS A 54 -7.32 -4.15 10.81
N PHE A 55 -7.67 -5.43 10.75
CA PHE A 55 -6.86 -6.46 10.08
C PHE A 55 -6.63 -6.09 8.60
N VAL A 56 -7.72 -5.81 7.87
CA VAL A 56 -7.65 -5.50 6.43
C VAL A 56 -6.91 -4.19 6.16
N GLU A 57 -7.11 -3.18 6.99
CA GLU A 57 -6.40 -1.90 6.90
C GLU A 57 -4.89 -2.08 7.10
N ASN A 58 -4.50 -2.77 8.17
CA ASN A 58 -3.10 -3.01 8.50
C ASN A 58 -2.38 -3.79 7.40
N GLU A 59 -2.93 -4.92 6.97
CA GLU A 59 -2.32 -5.75 5.92
C GLU A 59 -2.22 -5.01 4.58
N SER A 60 -3.28 -4.27 4.22
CA SER A 60 -3.26 -3.45 3.01
C SER A 60 -2.17 -2.37 3.08
N GLN A 61 -2.00 -1.74 4.25
CA GLN A 61 -1.00 -0.71 4.44
C GLN A 61 0.42 -1.27 4.40
N LEU A 62 0.65 -2.46 5.00
CA LEU A 62 1.92 -3.16 4.94
C LEU A 62 2.33 -3.44 3.49
N ILE A 63 1.43 -3.99 2.68
CA ILE A 63 1.68 -4.26 1.26
C ILE A 63 1.96 -2.97 0.49
N THR A 64 1.17 -1.92 0.71
CA THR A 64 1.33 -0.64 0.02
C THR A 64 2.66 0.03 0.35
N ASN A 65 3.04 0.03 1.62
CA ASN A 65 4.31 0.61 2.09
C ASN A 65 5.51 -0.16 1.55
N ASP A 66 5.45 -1.49 1.52
CA ASP A 66 6.51 -2.33 0.99
C ASP A 66 6.74 -2.08 -0.51
N VAL A 67 5.66 -2.07 -1.31
CA VAL A 67 5.73 -1.73 -2.75
C VAL A 67 6.39 -0.37 -2.94
N LYS A 68 5.89 0.66 -2.25
CA LYS A 68 6.40 2.01 -2.37
C LYS A 68 7.89 2.10 -2.01
N SER A 69 8.26 1.55 -0.85
CA SER A 69 9.63 1.57 -0.35
C SER A 69 10.63 0.92 -1.31
N ARG A 70 10.31 -0.26 -1.84
CA ARG A 70 11.17 -0.99 -2.77
C ARG A 70 11.32 -0.26 -4.11
N LEU A 71 10.22 0.29 -4.63
CA LEU A 71 10.26 1.05 -5.88
C LEU A 71 11.02 2.37 -5.74
N ASP A 72 10.84 3.09 -4.63
CA ASP A 72 11.57 4.34 -4.35
C ASP A 72 13.07 4.07 -4.18
N SER A 73 13.44 3.02 -3.45
CA SER A 73 14.82 2.57 -3.30
C SER A 73 15.47 2.23 -4.65
N ASN A 74 14.75 1.47 -5.49
CA ASN A 74 15.21 1.11 -6.83
C ASN A 74 15.38 2.34 -7.74
N ARG A 75 14.45 3.30 -7.69
CA ARG A 75 14.56 4.59 -8.39
C ARG A 75 15.78 5.40 -7.94
N ALA A 76 16.03 5.46 -6.63
CA ALA A 76 17.20 6.16 -6.08
C ALA A 76 18.51 5.51 -6.55
N ALA A 77 18.59 4.17 -6.54
CA ALA A 77 19.75 3.43 -7.03
C ALA A 77 20.03 3.71 -8.51
N ARG A 78 19.00 3.69 -9.36
CA ARG A 78 19.14 4.00 -10.79
C ARG A 78 19.58 5.44 -11.04
N THR A 79 19.00 6.41 -10.32
CA THR A 79 19.39 7.82 -10.42
C THR A 79 20.87 8.00 -10.09
N THR A 80 21.32 7.37 -9.00
CA THR A 80 22.73 7.38 -8.58
C THR A 80 23.64 6.75 -9.65
N GLN A 81 23.23 5.65 -10.27
CA GLN A 81 24.01 5.01 -11.34
C GLN A 81 24.08 5.89 -12.60
N LEU A 82 22.97 6.51 -13.00
CA LEU A 82 22.90 7.41 -14.13
C LEU A 82 23.87 8.60 -13.96
N GLU A 83 23.83 9.26 -12.80
CA GLU A 83 24.73 10.35 -12.46
C GLU A 83 26.20 9.91 -12.47
N ASN A 84 26.49 8.73 -11.93
CA ASN A 84 27.83 8.16 -11.92
C ASN A 84 28.35 7.89 -13.34
N PHE A 85 27.52 7.37 -14.24
CA PHE A 85 27.91 7.17 -15.64
C PHE A 85 28.18 8.49 -16.33
N PHE A 86 27.29 9.48 -16.18
CA PHE A 86 27.43 10.79 -16.80
C PHE A 86 28.66 11.54 -16.31
N LYS A 87 28.93 11.51 -15.00
CA LYS A 87 30.11 12.14 -14.41
C LYS A 87 31.40 11.53 -14.96
N LYS A 88 31.47 10.20 -15.07
CA LYS A 88 32.65 9.51 -15.60
C LYS A 88 32.91 9.83 -17.07
N THR A 89 31.89 9.76 -17.92
CA THR A 89 32.05 10.00 -19.36
C THR A 89 32.37 11.47 -19.66
N THR A 90 31.65 12.40 -19.03
CA THR A 90 31.85 13.85 -19.22
C THR A 90 33.23 14.28 -18.75
N GLY A 91 33.67 13.88 -17.54
CA GLY A 91 34.99 14.25 -17.05
C GLY A 91 36.14 13.76 -17.94
N LYS A 92 35.97 12.61 -18.61
CA LYS A 92 36.98 12.10 -19.54
C LYS A 92 36.92 12.78 -20.90
N LEU A 93 35.73 13.16 -21.36
CA LEU A 93 35.56 13.97 -22.56
C LEU A 93 36.19 15.35 -22.40
N ASP A 94 36.04 16.00 -21.25
CA ASP A 94 36.66 17.30 -20.97
C ASP A 94 38.20 17.24 -21.03
N GLU A 95 38.80 16.16 -20.54
CA GLU A 95 40.25 15.94 -20.70
C GLU A 95 40.66 15.82 -22.18
N LEU A 96 39.85 15.14 -22.99
CA LEU A 96 40.12 15.02 -24.43
C LEU A 96 39.97 16.37 -25.14
N MET A 97 38.95 17.16 -24.82
CA MET A 97 38.71 18.49 -25.40
C MET A 97 39.86 19.47 -25.11
N LYS A 98 40.48 19.39 -23.93
CA LYS A 98 41.69 20.18 -23.60
C LYS A 98 42.90 19.80 -24.46
N LEU A 99 42.95 18.57 -24.97
CA LEU A 99 44.03 18.11 -25.84
C LEU A 99 43.77 18.43 -27.30
N ASP A 100 42.53 18.26 -27.76
CA ASP A 100 42.10 18.42 -29.14
C ASP A 100 40.61 18.82 -29.19
N VAL A 101 40.34 20.09 -29.50
CA VAL A 101 38.99 20.67 -29.47
C VAL A 101 38.09 20.08 -30.56
N SER A 102 38.60 19.93 -31.79
CA SER A 102 37.78 19.47 -32.92
C SER A 102 37.40 18.00 -32.73
N TYR A 103 38.35 17.16 -32.33
CA TYR A 103 38.09 15.75 -32.06
C TYR A 103 37.24 15.55 -30.79
N GLY A 104 37.46 16.37 -29.76
CA GLY A 104 36.63 16.39 -28.55
C GLY A 104 35.17 16.75 -28.84
N ASN A 105 34.92 17.75 -29.70
CA ASN A 105 33.55 18.12 -30.12
C ASN A 105 32.85 16.97 -30.87
N TRP A 106 33.56 16.23 -31.71
CA TRP A 106 33.01 15.04 -32.35
C TRP A 106 32.67 13.92 -31.34
N MET A 107 33.55 13.67 -30.37
CA MET A 107 33.30 12.69 -29.31
C MET A 107 32.18 13.09 -28.35
N ARG A 108 31.91 14.39 -28.21
CA ARG A 108 30.80 14.91 -27.42
C ARG A 108 29.46 14.39 -27.94
N GLN A 109 29.25 14.39 -29.25
CA GLN A 109 28.01 13.88 -29.85
C GLN A 109 27.81 12.39 -29.55
N LYS A 110 28.86 11.58 -29.69
CA LYS A 110 28.81 10.15 -29.34
C LYS A 110 28.49 9.91 -27.86
N THR A 111 29.06 10.73 -26.98
CA THR A 111 28.82 10.64 -25.53
C THR A 111 27.38 11.01 -25.20
N LEU A 112 26.83 12.04 -25.83
CA LEU A 112 25.43 12.44 -25.67
C LEU A 112 24.47 11.33 -26.14
N LEU A 113 24.74 10.70 -27.28
CA LEU A 113 23.93 9.59 -27.78
C LEU A 113 23.90 8.40 -26.80
N LEU A 114 25.06 8.05 -26.23
CA LEU A 114 25.12 6.99 -25.21
C LEU A 114 24.34 7.39 -23.95
N ASN A 115 24.51 8.63 -23.49
CA ASN A 115 23.80 9.12 -22.30
C ASN A 115 22.28 9.09 -22.49
N ASP A 116 21.80 9.48 -23.66
CA ASP A 116 20.39 9.39 -24.04
C ASP A 116 19.90 7.94 -24.09
N GLU A 117 20.69 7.03 -24.64
CA GLU A 117 20.37 5.60 -24.68
C GLU A 117 20.25 5.00 -23.27
N ILE A 118 21.21 5.30 -22.39
CA ILE A 118 21.18 4.88 -20.98
C ILE A 118 19.92 5.42 -20.30
N LYS A 119 19.61 6.71 -20.47
CA LYS A 119 18.40 7.31 -19.88
C LYS A 119 17.13 6.60 -20.36
N ARG A 120 16.98 6.39 -21.66
CA ARG A 120 15.82 5.68 -22.23
C ARG A 120 15.70 4.25 -21.70
N SER A 121 16.82 3.56 -21.48
CA SER A 121 16.79 2.20 -20.93
C SER A 121 16.25 2.17 -19.49
N PHE A 122 16.65 3.12 -18.63
CA PHE A 122 16.09 3.22 -17.28
C PHE A 122 14.62 3.66 -17.29
N ASP A 123 14.25 4.58 -18.17
CA ASP A 123 12.85 5.01 -18.35
C ASP A 123 11.96 3.82 -18.78
N ALA A 124 12.47 2.92 -19.65
CA ALA A 124 11.75 1.73 -20.06
C ALA A 124 11.45 0.81 -18.88
N VAL A 125 12.43 0.62 -17.98
CA VAL A 125 12.25 -0.19 -16.75
C VAL A 125 11.18 0.41 -15.83
N GLU A 126 11.10 1.74 -15.68
CA GLU A 126 10.03 2.40 -14.92
C GLU A 126 8.64 2.21 -15.52
N ARG A 127 8.52 2.27 -16.84
CA ARG A 127 7.21 2.15 -17.49
C ARG A 127 6.61 0.75 -17.34
N VAL A 128 7.44 -0.27 -17.24
CA VAL A 128 7.00 -1.67 -17.11
C VAL A 128 6.38 -1.95 -15.74
N ILE A 129 6.83 -1.28 -14.68
CA ILE A 129 6.35 -1.57 -13.31
C ILE A 129 5.01 -0.91 -12.98
N GLY A 130 4.73 0.27 -13.56
CA GLY A 130 3.53 1.06 -13.26
C GLY A 130 2.19 0.30 -13.38
N PRO A 131 1.95 -0.49 -14.43
CA PRO A 131 0.73 -1.31 -14.55
C PRO A 131 0.57 -2.32 -13.41
N ASN A 132 1.66 -2.92 -12.95
CA ASN A 132 1.61 -3.93 -11.88
C ASN A 132 1.37 -3.29 -10.51
N GLU A 133 1.94 -2.11 -10.25
CA GLU A 133 1.62 -1.31 -9.06
C GLU A 133 0.12 -0.99 -8.99
N LYS A 134 -0.44 -0.50 -10.10
CA LYS A 134 -1.89 -0.23 -10.21
C LYS A 134 -2.73 -1.48 -9.98
N ARG A 135 -2.26 -2.64 -10.47
CA ARG A 135 -2.94 -3.93 -10.27
C ARG A 135 -2.96 -4.33 -8.79
N ILE A 136 -1.85 -4.21 -8.07
CA ILE A 136 -1.78 -4.49 -6.63
C ILE A 136 -2.77 -3.57 -5.89
N ALA A 137 -2.74 -2.27 -6.16
CA ALA A 137 -3.66 -1.31 -5.56
C ALA A 137 -5.14 -1.66 -5.84
N SER A 138 -5.45 -2.10 -7.07
CA SER A 138 -6.79 -2.54 -7.44
C SER A 138 -7.23 -3.81 -6.69
N MET A 139 -6.33 -4.78 -6.50
CA MET A 139 -6.63 -5.99 -5.72
C MET A 139 -6.94 -5.66 -4.25
N LEU A 140 -6.15 -4.77 -3.64
CA LEU A 140 -6.37 -4.28 -2.28
C LEU A 140 -7.71 -3.53 -2.17
N LYS A 141 -7.99 -2.65 -3.12
CA LYS A 141 -9.26 -1.91 -3.16
C LYS A 141 -10.46 -2.85 -3.28
N LYS A 142 -10.36 -3.87 -4.13
CA LYS A 142 -11.40 -4.88 -4.29
C LYS A 142 -11.64 -5.62 -2.98
N LEU A 143 -10.59 -6.11 -2.33
CA LEU A 143 -10.72 -6.81 -1.05
C LEU A 143 -11.38 -5.94 0.03
N ARG A 144 -11.01 -4.66 0.13
CA ARG A 144 -11.68 -3.72 1.04
C ARG A 144 -13.17 -3.58 0.73
N SER A 145 -13.54 -3.49 -0.55
CA SER A 145 -14.93 -3.43 -0.98
C SER A 145 -15.70 -4.69 -0.60
N ASP A 146 -15.12 -5.87 -0.84
CA ASP A 146 -15.74 -7.16 -0.53
C ASP A 146 -15.99 -7.29 0.98
N VAL A 147 -15.03 -6.88 1.81
CA VAL A 147 -15.15 -6.83 3.27
C VAL A 147 -16.25 -5.86 3.72
N SER A 148 -16.33 -4.67 3.14
CA SER A 148 -17.39 -3.70 3.45
C SER A 148 -18.79 -4.27 3.14
N ILE A 149 -18.96 -4.92 2.00
CA ILE A 149 -20.23 -5.56 1.61
C ILE A 149 -20.61 -6.67 2.61
N CYS A 150 -19.63 -7.47 3.05
CA CYS A 150 -19.86 -8.50 4.05
C CYS A 150 -20.29 -7.91 5.40
N ILE A 151 -19.61 -6.86 5.86
CA ILE A 151 -19.95 -6.15 7.10
C ILE A 151 -21.38 -5.60 7.05
N GLU A 152 -21.74 -4.90 5.97
CA GLU A 152 -23.10 -4.39 5.81
C GLU A 152 -24.15 -5.50 5.87
N SER A 153 -23.86 -6.64 5.25
CA SER A 153 -24.76 -7.81 5.26
C SER A 153 -24.92 -8.38 6.68
N ALA A 154 -23.82 -8.52 7.42
CA ALA A 154 -23.82 -9.00 8.79
C ALA A 154 -24.60 -8.05 9.74
N GLU A 155 -24.45 -6.73 9.57
CA GLU A 155 -25.21 -5.75 10.34
C GLU A 155 -26.71 -5.78 10.01
N ARG A 156 -27.07 -5.94 8.73
CA ARG A 156 -28.47 -6.05 8.29
C ARG A 156 -29.16 -7.29 8.89
N ASN A 157 -28.48 -8.42 8.98
CA ASN A 157 -29.02 -9.65 9.59
C ASN A 157 -29.51 -9.39 11.03
N LEU A 158 -28.68 -8.77 11.86
CA LEU A 158 -29.07 -8.41 13.23
C LEU A 158 -30.14 -7.31 13.26
N ALA A 159 -30.12 -6.35 12.35
CA ALA A 159 -31.10 -5.26 12.31
C ALA A 159 -32.54 -5.78 12.06
N VAL A 160 -32.71 -6.84 11.26
CA VAL A 160 -34.01 -7.45 10.96
C VAL A 160 -34.74 -7.92 12.23
N CYS A 161 -34.03 -8.31 13.29
CA CYS A 161 -34.67 -8.79 14.51
C CYS A 161 -35.49 -7.73 15.27
N ARG A 162 -35.26 -6.44 15.00
CA ARG A 162 -36.04 -5.35 15.63
C ARG A 162 -37.53 -5.39 15.32
N LYS A 163 -37.94 -6.09 14.27
CA LYS A 163 -39.35 -6.24 13.89
C LYS A 163 -40.16 -7.13 14.85
N HIS A 164 -39.49 -7.89 15.73
CA HIS A 164 -40.14 -8.81 16.66
C HIS A 164 -40.52 -8.09 17.96
N TYR A 165 -41.82 -7.98 18.22
CA TYR A 165 -42.37 -7.34 19.43
C TYR A 165 -42.49 -8.30 20.62
N LEU A 166 -42.55 -9.61 20.35
CA LEU A 166 -42.61 -10.64 21.39
C LEU A 166 -41.19 -10.96 21.88
N PRO A 167 -40.92 -10.94 23.21
CA PRO A 167 -39.58 -11.20 23.76
C PRO A 167 -38.99 -12.54 23.31
N PHE A 168 -39.81 -13.60 23.26
CA PHE A 168 -39.37 -14.92 22.80
C PHE A 168 -38.87 -14.90 21.35
N ASP A 169 -39.62 -14.28 20.44
CA ASP A 169 -39.25 -14.17 19.03
C ASP A 169 -38.01 -13.29 18.82
N LEU A 170 -37.89 -12.20 19.59
CA LEU A 170 -36.72 -11.34 19.56
C LEU A 170 -35.46 -12.09 20.01
N THR A 171 -35.52 -12.82 21.12
CA THR A 171 -34.39 -13.62 21.61
C THR A 171 -34.01 -14.71 20.61
N LYS A 172 -34.99 -15.43 20.05
CA LYS A 172 -34.76 -16.48 19.04
C LYS A 172 -34.10 -15.90 17.79
N CYS A 173 -34.67 -14.84 17.20
CA CYS A 173 -34.11 -14.18 16.03
C CYS A 173 -32.70 -13.66 16.32
N THR A 174 -32.49 -12.98 17.44
CA THR A 174 -31.18 -12.40 17.80
C THR A 174 -30.10 -13.48 17.84
N LYS A 175 -30.40 -14.64 18.45
CA LYS A 175 -29.46 -15.75 18.54
C LYS A 175 -29.12 -16.32 17.16
N GLU A 176 -30.14 -16.59 16.34
CA GLU A 176 -29.97 -17.14 14.99
C GLU A 176 -29.21 -16.18 14.07
N GLN A 177 -29.58 -14.90 14.06
CA GLN A 177 -28.95 -13.89 13.20
C GLN A 177 -27.55 -13.49 13.67
N LEU A 178 -27.27 -13.50 14.98
CA LEU A 178 -25.91 -13.29 15.49
C LEU A 178 -24.98 -14.44 15.08
N ASP A 179 -25.43 -15.69 15.17
CA ASP A 179 -24.66 -16.86 14.76
C ASP A 179 -24.33 -16.80 13.26
N GLU A 180 -25.32 -16.47 12.42
CA GLU A 180 -25.11 -16.31 10.99
C GLU A 180 -24.17 -15.15 10.65
N ALA A 181 -24.36 -13.98 11.28
CA ALA A 181 -23.49 -12.83 11.09
C ALA A 181 -22.04 -13.12 11.52
N THR A 182 -21.85 -13.85 12.63
CA THR A 182 -20.52 -14.27 13.10
C THR A 182 -19.86 -15.20 12.07
N LYS A 183 -20.59 -16.21 11.56
CA LYS A 183 -20.10 -17.11 10.51
C LYS A 183 -19.71 -16.37 9.24
N MET A 184 -20.47 -15.35 8.84
CA MET A 184 -20.13 -14.51 7.68
C MET A 184 -18.81 -13.76 7.89
N LEU A 185 -18.64 -13.11 9.05
CA LEU A 185 -17.41 -12.37 9.36
C LEU A 185 -16.19 -13.30 9.48
N ASP A 186 -16.34 -14.47 10.09
CA ASP A 186 -15.26 -15.46 10.19
C ASP A 186 -14.84 -15.97 8.81
N ARG A 187 -15.81 -16.30 7.94
CA ARG A 187 -15.51 -16.69 6.55
C ARG A 187 -14.80 -15.58 5.80
N MET A 188 -15.27 -14.33 5.94
CA MET A 188 -14.65 -13.18 5.28
C MET A 188 -13.24 -12.92 5.80
N LYS A 189 -12.99 -13.15 7.10
CA LYS A 189 -11.65 -13.04 7.68
C LYS A 189 -10.68 -14.06 7.07
N GLU A 190 -11.11 -15.32 6.93
CA GLU A 190 -10.31 -16.36 6.30
C GLU A 190 -10.09 -16.12 4.81
N GLU A 191 -11.11 -15.66 4.09
CA GLU A 191 -10.97 -15.27 2.70
C GLU A 191 -10.02 -14.07 2.54
N ALA A 192 -10.12 -13.06 3.40
CA ALA A 192 -9.21 -11.92 3.40
C ALA A 192 -7.76 -12.36 3.62
N ARG A 193 -7.50 -13.27 4.56
CA ARG A 193 -6.17 -13.87 4.77
C ARG A 193 -5.63 -14.50 3.49
N ARG A 194 -6.41 -15.38 2.85
CA ARG A 194 -6.03 -16.03 1.58
C ARG A 194 -5.77 -15.02 0.47
N LYS A 195 -6.61 -13.99 0.34
CA LYS A 195 -6.45 -12.93 -0.65
C LYS A 195 -5.20 -12.10 -0.40
N PHE A 196 -4.88 -11.79 0.85
CA PHE A 196 -3.62 -11.13 1.18
C PHE A 196 -2.40 -11.99 0.83
N GLU A 197 -2.44 -13.30 1.06
CA GLU A 197 -1.36 -14.20 0.63
C GLU A 197 -1.19 -14.23 -0.90
N GLU A 198 -2.30 -14.27 -1.66
CA GLU A 198 -2.27 -14.17 -3.12
C GLU A 198 -1.67 -12.85 -3.59
N ILE A 199 -2.08 -11.72 -3.00
CA ILE A 199 -1.55 -10.39 -3.31
C ILE A 199 -0.07 -10.33 -2.96
N ALA A 200 0.36 -10.86 -1.81
CA ALA A 200 1.74 -10.87 -1.38
C ALA A 200 2.63 -11.70 -2.33
N LYS A 201 2.15 -12.86 -2.80
CA LYS A 201 2.84 -13.67 -3.81
C LYS A 201 2.98 -12.91 -5.12
N PHE A 202 1.90 -12.32 -5.63
CA PHE A 202 1.92 -11.54 -6.87
C PHE A 202 2.88 -10.35 -6.77
N ARG A 203 2.80 -9.58 -5.67
CA ARG A 203 3.71 -8.49 -5.34
C ARG A 203 5.16 -8.96 -5.39
N GLU A 204 5.48 -10.05 -4.70
CA GLU A 204 6.86 -10.52 -4.62
C GLU A 204 7.41 -10.94 -5.98
N THR A 205 6.62 -11.63 -6.80
CA THR A 205 7.01 -11.98 -8.17
C THR A 205 7.30 -10.72 -9.00
N VAL A 206 6.41 -9.73 -8.95
CA VAL A 206 6.54 -8.48 -9.71
C VAL A 206 7.79 -7.70 -9.27
N LEU A 207 7.98 -7.53 -7.96
CA LEU A 207 9.08 -6.73 -7.43
C LEU A 207 10.44 -7.41 -7.68
N ARG A 208 10.53 -8.73 -7.52
CA ARG A 208 11.76 -9.48 -7.88
C ARG A 208 12.10 -9.35 -9.36
N ALA A 209 11.12 -9.54 -10.24
CA ALA A 209 11.34 -9.38 -11.67
C ALA A 209 11.82 -7.97 -12.01
N HIS A 210 11.22 -6.95 -11.41
CA HIS A 210 11.63 -5.56 -11.60
C HIS A 210 13.05 -5.27 -11.09
N GLU A 211 13.42 -5.80 -9.91
CA GLU A 211 14.77 -5.68 -9.36
C GLU A 211 15.81 -6.36 -10.25
N MET A 212 15.54 -7.57 -10.72
CA MET A 212 16.41 -8.29 -11.66
C MET A 212 16.60 -7.51 -12.97
N THR A 213 15.52 -7.09 -13.62
CA THR A 213 15.60 -6.31 -14.86
C THR A 213 16.32 -4.97 -14.65
N THR A 214 16.14 -4.35 -13.48
CA THR A 214 16.90 -3.15 -13.12
C THR A 214 18.39 -3.43 -13.05
N GLN A 215 18.79 -4.49 -12.36
CA GLN A 215 20.18 -4.87 -12.20
C GLN A 215 20.84 -5.21 -13.54
N GLU A 216 20.17 -6.00 -14.39
CA GLU A 216 20.61 -6.30 -15.76
C GLU A 216 20.80 -5.02 -16.58
N THR A 217 19.86 -4.07 -16.47
CA THR A 217 19.96 -2.77 -17.16
C THR A 217 21.14 -1.95 -16.67
N ILE A 218 21.40 -1.93 -15.35
CA ILE A 218 22.58 -1.29 -14.77
C ILE A 218 23.86 -1.89 -15.34
N GLU A 219 23.96 -3.22 -15.40
CA GLU A 219 25.15 -3.93 -15.89
C GLU A 219 25.42 -3.67 -17.37
N ILE A 220 24.38 -3.73 -18.21
CA ILE A 220 24.48 -3.42 -19.64
C ILE A 220 24.99 -1.99 -19.85
N ASN A 221 24.40 -1.03 -19.13
CA ASN A 221 24.79 0.38 -19.24
C ASN A 221 26.18 0.64 -18.67
N HIS A 222 26.56 -0.06 -17.61
CA HIS A 222 27.90 -0.02 -17.06
C HIS A 222 28.93 -0.48 -18.09
N LYS A 223 28.67 -1.60 -18.78
CA LYS A 223 29.55 -2.11 -19.84
C LYS A 223 29.72 -1.11 -20.97
N LYS A 224 28.61 -0.57 -21.52
CA LYS A 224 28.66 0.46 -22.57
C LYS A 224 29.46 1.69 -22.15
N THR A 225 29.26 2.13 -20.90
CA THR A 225 30.00 3.25 -20.31
C THR A 225 31.50 2.94 -20.22
N MET A 226 31.86 1.76 -19.75
CA MET A 226 33.26 1.33 -19.61
C MET A 226 33.97 1.20 -20.96
N ASP A 227 33.28 0.71 -21.99
CA ASP A 227 33.81 0.63 -23.34
C ASP A 227 34.13 2.02 -23.91
N LEU A 228 33.22 2.99 -23.75
CA LEU A 228 33.47 4.38 -24.14
C LEU A 228 34.65 4.98 -23.35
N LEU A 229 34.72 4.76 -22.05
CA LEU A 229 35.83 5.26 -21.21
C LEU A 229 37.18 4.67 -21.63
N LYS A 230 37.22 3.38 -21.97
CA LYS A 230 38.42 2.71 -22.47
C LYS A 230 38.87 3.33 -23.79
N TYR A 231 37.93 3.60 -24.70
CA TYR A 231 38.20 4.29 -25.95
C TYR A 231 38.76 5.71 -25.72
N LEU A 232 38.09 6.53 -24.91
CA LEU A 232 38.53 7.90 -24.58
C LEU A 232 39.93 7.92 -23.96
N LYS A 233 40.22 7.00 -23.02
CA LYS A 233 41.55 6.83 -22.42
C LYS A 233 42.63 6.54 -23.47
N LYS A 234 42.34 5.68 -24.45
CA LYS A 234 43.28 5.36 -25.54
C LYS A 234 43.55 6.60 -26.40
N CYS A 235 42.52 7.34 -26.78
CA CYS A 235 42.65 8.56 -27.58
C CYS A 235 43.46 9.64 -26.86
N ILE A 236 43.20 9.87 -25.57
CA ILE A 236 43.94 10.82 -24.73
C ILE A 236 45.44 10.46 -24.70
N LYS A 237 45.78 9.18 -24.47
CA LYS A 237 47.18 8.72 -24.45
C LYS A 237 47.86 9.01 -25.79
N LEU A 238 47.22 8.67 -26.91
CA LEU A 238 47.76 8.92 -28.25
C LEU A 238 48.00 10.41 -28.50
N LYS A 239 47.04 11.28 -28.15
CA LYS A 239 47.17 12.74 -28.34
C LYS A 239 48.27 13.36 -27.46
N LYS A 240 48.44 12.89 -26.22
CA LYS A 240 49.57 13.31 -25.36
C LYS A 240 50.92 12.93 -25.99
N CYS A 241 51.06 11.71 -26.52
CA CYS A 241 52.30 11.28 -27.20
C CYS A 241 52.61 12.13 -28.44
N VAL A 242 51.60 12.50 -29.23
CA VAL A 242 51.79 13.38 -30.40
C VAL A 242 52.22 14.78 -29.98
N LYS A 243 51.59 15.37 -28.95
CA LYS A 243 52.01 16.69 -28.43
C LYS A 243 53.47 16.68 -27.98
N LEU A 244 53.89 15.66 -27.21
CA LEU A 244 55.28 15.54 -26.73
C LEU A 244 56.30 15.43 -27.88
N LYS A 245 55.99 14.71 -28.96
CA LYS A 245 56.87 14.61 -30.13
C LYS A 245 57.01 15.92 -30.90
N ASN A 246 55.96 16.75 -30.92
CA ASN A 246 55.98 18.03 -31.61
C ASN A 246 56.60 19.16 -30.77
N SER A 247 56.67 19.01 -29.44
CA SER A 247 57.33 19.98 -28.55
C SER A 247 58.85 19.78 -28.45
N ASN A 248 59.38 18.63 -28.89
CA ASN A 248 60.83 18.33 -28.95
C ASN A 248 61.43 18.55 -30.35
N LYS A 249 60.71 19.25 -31.24
CA LYS A 249 61.18 19.75 -32.54
C LYS A 249 61.20 21.27 -32.48
#